data_AF-A0A438XN86-F1
#
_entry.id   AF-A0A438XN86-F1
#
_cell.length_a   1.000
_cell.length_b   1.000
_cell.length_c   1.000
_cell.angle_alpha   90.00
_cell.angle_beta   90.00
_cell.angle_gamma   90.00
#
_symmetry.space_group_name_H-M   'P 1'
#
loop_
_entity.id
_entity.type
_entity.pdbx_description
1 polymer ?
#
loop_
_entity_poly.entity_id
_entity_poly.type
_entity_poly.pdbx_seq_one_letter_code
_entity_poly.pdbx_strand_id
1 'polypeptide(L)' 'GDKMGGNGVSFDWEILENVKTPFMLAGGLNLDNIQNALKIKALGLDFNSGLEISPGIKNKDKIKQLARMLREY' A
#
# COMPACT_ATOMS: atom_id res chain seq x y z
N GLY A 1 8.22 -0.43 -22.35
CA GLY A 1 7.62 -0.93 -21.11
C GLY A 1 8.71 -0.91 -20.08
N ASP A 2 8.65 0.02 -19.13
CA ASP A 2 9.69 0.14 -18.10
C ASP A 2 9.18 0.96 -16.90
N LYS A 3 8.09 0.48 -16.28
CA LYS A 3 7.63 1.04 -14.99
C LYS A 3 8.00 0.04 -13.91
N MET A 4 9.26 0.09 -13.51
CA MET A 4 9.81 -0.61 -12.36
C MET A 4 9.00 -0.24 -11.12
N GLY A 5 8.41 -1.24 -10.47
CA GLY A 5 7.82 -1.08 -9.15
C GLY A 5 8.91 -0.80 -8.10
N GLY A 6 8.58 0.01 -7.11
CA GLY A 6 9.31 0.03 -5.84
C GLY A 6 10.45 1.04 -5.68
N ASN A 7 10.41 2.23 -6.31
CA ASN A 7 11.41 3.29 -6.09
C ASN A 7 11.29 4.01 -4.73
N GLY A 8 10.44 3.54 -3.80
CA GLY A 8 10.20 4.20 -2.51
C GLY A 8 9.44 5.54 -2.58
N VAL A 9 9.27 6.11 -3.77
CA VAL A 9 8.38 7.25 -4.02
C VAL A 9 6.96 6.73 -4.05
N SER A 10 6.14 7.17 -3.09
CA SER A 10 4.71 6.85 -3.07
C SER A 10 4.06 7.49 -4.29
N PHE A 11 3.26 6.72 -5.02
CA PHE A 11 2.46 7.25 -6.13
C PHE A 11 1.47 8.28 -5.58
N ASP A 12 1.29 9.38 -6.30
CA ASP A 12 0.28 10.38 -5.92
C ASP A 12 -1.12 9.77 -6.12
N TRP A 13 -1.70 9.26 -5.04
CA TRP A 13 -2.98 8.59 -5.08
C TRP A 13 -4.16 9.55 -5.19
N GLU A 14 -3.96 10.86 -5.03
CA GLU A 14 -5.05 11.87 -5.12
C GLU A 14 -5.70 11.84 -6.51
N ILE A 15 -4.97 11.45 -7.55
CA ILE A 15 -5.53 11.29 -8.91
C ILE A 15 -6.66 10.25 -8.98
N LEU A 16 -6.74 9.35 -7.99
CA LEU A 16 -7.72 8.27 -7.94
C LEU A 16 -8.99 8.65 -7.16
N GLU A 17 -9.05 9.82 -6.52
CA GLU A 17 -10.18 10.23 -5.67
C GLU A 17 -11.53 10.25 -6.41
N ASN A 18 -11.52 10.51 -7.71
CA ASN A 18 -12.72 10.59 -8.54
C ASN A 18 -13.04 9.30 -9.30
N VAL A 19 -12.27 8.23 -9.09
CA VAL A 19 -12.51 6.93 -9.73
C VAL A 19 -13.73 6.28 -9.09
N LYS A 20 -14.82 6.15 -9.87
CA LYS A 20 -16.08 5.55 -9.41
C LYS A 20 -16.12 4.03 -9.52
N THR A 21 -15.27 3.46 -10.38
CA THR A 21 -15.20 2.01 -10.59
C THR A 21 -14.43 1.39 -9.42
N PRO A 22 -14.92 0.32 -8.78
CA PRO A 22 -14.20 -0.30 -7.67
C PRO A 22 -12.80 -0.80 -8.09
N PHE A 23 -11.79 -0.51 -7.27
CA PHE A 23 -10.39 -0.84 -7.58
C PHE A 23 -9.62 -1.28 -6.34
N MET A 24 -8.48 -1.95 -6.54
CA MET A 24 -7.47 -2.20 -5.50
C MET A 24 -6.32 -1.20 -5.66
N LEU A 25 -5.81 -0.69 -4.54
CA LEU A 25 -4.67 0.21 -4.50
C LEU A 25 -3.38 -0.59 -4.26
N ALA A 26 -2.40 -0.44 -5.14
CA ALA A 26 -1.10 -1.09 -5.04
C ALA A 26 0.02 -0.08 -5.33
N GLY A 27 1.26 -0.49 -5.04
CA GLY A 27 2.47 0.26 -5.41
C GLY A 27 2.94 1.21 -4.31
N GLY A 28 4.10 0.92 -3.73
CA GLY A 28 4.75 1.79 -2.73
C GLY A 28 4.09 1.81 -1.35
N LEU A 29 3.06 0.99 -1.11
CA LEU A 29 2.38 0.90 0.19
C LEU A 29 3.27 0.32 1.28
N ASN A 30 3.27 0.95 2.46
CA ASN A 30 4.02 0.57 3.65
C ASN A 30 3.27 1.03 4.93
N LEU A 31 3.86 0.82 6.11
CA LEU A 31 3.24 1.19 7.39
C LEU A 31 3.13 2.70 7.59
N ASP A 32 3.99 3.49 6.96
CA ASP A 32 4.06 4.94 7.16
C ASP A 32 2.99 5.68 6.33
N ASN A 33 2.63 5.14 5.16
CA ASN A 33 1.68 5.78 4.24
C ASN A 33 0.27 5.16 4.23
N ILE A 34 0.02 4.13 5.05
CA ILE A 34 -1.28 3.43 5.09
C ILE A 34 -2.47 4.36 5.41
N GLN A 35 -2.29 5.31 6.32
CA GLN A 35 -3.36 6.24 6.70
C GLN A 35 -3.78 7.14 5.55
N ASN A 36 -2.86 7.46 4.64
CA ASN A 36 -3.17 8.20 3.42
C ASN A 36 -3.82 7.28 2.38
N ALA A 37 -3.33 6.04 2.25
CA ALA A 37 -3.92 5.04 1.34
C ALA A 37 -5.39 4.75 1.66
N LEU A 38 -5.75 4.67 2.95
CA LEU A 38 -7.13 4.39 3.38
C LEU A 38 -8.13 5.48 2.98
N LYS A 39 -7.68 6.74 2.82
CA LYS A 39 -8.54 7.85 2.39
C LYS A 39 -9.03 7.72 0.95
N ILE A 40 -8.31 6.94 0.13
CA ILE A 40 -8.58 6.74 -1.30
C ILE A 40 -9.80 5.83 -1.56
N LYS A 41 -10.37 5.22 -0.51
CA LYS A 41 -11.58 4.38 -0.57
C LYS A 41 -11.52 3.26 -1.63
N ALA A 42 -10.31 2.74 -1.87
CA ALA A 42 -10.13 1.52 -2.64
C ALA A 42 -10.84 0.34 -1.95
N LEU A 43 -11.24 -0.68 -2.71
CA LEU A 43 -11.80 -1.91 -2.16
C LEU A 43 -10.81 -2.69 -1.30
N GLY A 44 -9.52 -2.52 -1.57
CA GLY A 44 -8.45 -3.21 -0.88
C GLY A 44 -7.10 -2.59 -1.17
N LEU A 45 -6.15 -2.88 -0.30
CA LEU A 45 -4.76 -2.44 -0.38
C LEU A 45 -3.86 -3.65 -0.62
N ASP A 46 -2.97 -3.58 -1.60
CA ASP A 46 -2.02 -4.63 -1.95
C ASP A 46 -0.58 -4.21 -1.59
N PHE A 47 0.00 -4.93 -0.64
CA PHE A 47 1.32 -4.64 -0.08
C PHE A 47 2.36 -5.64 -0.57
N ASN A 48 3.44 -5.14 -1.17
CA ASN A 48 4.58 -5.95 -1.56
C ASN A 48 5.85 -5.57 -0.79
N SER A 49 6.73 -4.75 -1.37
CA SER A 49 8.05 -4.43 -0.82
C SER A 49 8.01 -3.65 0.49
N GLY A 50 6.95 -2.87 0.77
CA GLY A 50 6.81 -2.15 2.04
C GLY A 50 6.74 -3.05 3.28
N LEU A 51 6.39 -4.32 3.11
CA LEU A 51 6.36 -5.34 4.17
C LEU A 51 7.55 -6.28 4.13
N GLU A 52 8.58 -6.00 3.33
CA GLU A 52 9.77 -6.82 3.23
C GLU A 52 10.89 -6.35 4.17
N ILE A 53 11.80 -7.27 4.50
CA ILE A 53 13.11 -7.01 5.09
C ILE A 53 14.10 -6.74 3.94
N SER A 54 14.05 -7.59 2.92
CA SER A 54 14.81 -7.52 1.67
C SER A 54 13.96 -8.13 0.55
N PRO A 55 14.29 -7.90 -0.74
CA PRO A 55 13.47 -8.37 -1.87
C PRO A 55 13.05 -9.84 -1.74
N GLY A 56 11.75 -10.09 -1.71
CA GLY A 56 11.18 -11.44 -1.58
C GLY A 56 11.15 -12.03 -0.16
N ILE A 57 11.73 -11.36 0.84
CA ILE A 57 11.72 -11.81 2.25
C ILE A 57 10.77 -10.93 3.07
N LYS A 58 9.59 -11.46 3.39
CA LYS A 58 8.57 -10.74 4.18
C LYS A 58 8.96 -10.59 5.65
N ASN A 59 8.68 -9.42 6.21
CA ASN A 59 8.81 -9.12 7.63
C ASN A 59 7.50 -9.45 8.37
N LYS A 60 7.52 -10.48 9.20
CA LYS A 60 6.34 -10.92 9.97
C LYS A 60 5.83 -9.85 10.93
N ASP A 61 6.70 -9.06 11.53
CA ASP A 61 6.30 -8.02 12.48
C ASP A 61 5.64 -6.85 11.77
N LYS A 62 6.14 -6.45 10.59
CA LYS A 62 5.46 -5.45 9.76
C LYS A 62 4.06 -5.93 9.35
N ILE A 63 3.90 -7.20 8.97
CA ILE A 63 2.59 -7.77 8.63
C ILE A 63 1.64 -7.74 9.82
N LYS A 64 2.11 -8.12 11.02
CA LYS A 64 1.29 -8.07 12.25
C LYS A 64 0.87 -6.64 12.60
N GLN A 65 1.79 -5.68 12.48
CA GLN A 65 1.50 -4.27 12.72
C GLN A 65 0.46 -3.75 11.73
N LEU A 66 0.64 -4.05 10.44
CA LEU A 66 -0.34 -3.73 9.39
C LEU A 66 -1.73 -4.29 9.73
N ALA A 67 -1.80 -5.59 10.04
CA ALA A 67 -3.07 -6.24 10.37
C ALA A 67 -3.72 -5.69 11.64
N ARG A 68 -2.94 -5.13 12.58
CA ARG A 68 -3.49 -4.42 13.75
C ARG A 68 -4.05 -3.06 13.33
N MET A 69 -3.27 -2.25 12.61
CA MET A 69 -3.70 -0.93 12.14
C MET A 69 -4.98 -1.00 11.30
N LEU A 70 -5.11 -1.99 10.42
CA LEU A 70 -6.30 -2.19 9.59
C LEU A 70 -7.53 -2.68 10.37
N ARG A 71 -7.36 -3.32 11.52
CA ARG A 71 -8.48 -3.76 12.37
C ARG A 71 -9.00 -2.67 13.29
N GLU A 72 -8.18 -1.66 13.56
CA GLU A 72 -8.49 -0.53 14.44
C GLU A 72 -9.05 0.69 13.67
N TYR A 73 -9.01 0.65 12.33
CA TYR A 73 -9.58 1.65 11.43
C TYR A 73 -11.04 1.36 11.09
#